data_AF-A0A9P7ANQ2-F1
#
_entry.id   AF-A0A9P7ANQ2-F1
#
_cell.length_a   1.000
_cell.length_b   1.000
_cell.length_c   1.000
_cell.angle_alpha   90.00
_cell.angle_beta   90.00
_cell.angle_gamma   90.00
#
_symmetry.space_group_name_H-M   'P 1'
#
loop_
_entity.id
_entity.type
_entity.pdbx_description
1 polymer ?
#
loop_
_entity_poly.entity_id
_entity_poly.type
_entity_poly.pdbx_seq_one_letter_code
_entity_poly.pdbx_strand_id
1 'polypeptide(L)'
;RASPEMHGVDTSVTLAGDKEADLARSQLNIPSTTCMFKVDVPNVKGSGSLTLVFPQPVMKSHSPVGRWTRACPAFDLVNKKLMMFKDSWWVSLPDVLLEGETYKLLMSHNVSHIPKCIAYHDVPPSIAQQSTQTAKFGSAEWALPHLPLTLHTLHRLALNIVGKNLTEFESSRQLVSSVHDALIDMSHKDAFELAKVLHRDLSVGNMVIYKGKGYLIDWDLAKLVNLHGPQQMTHMVCLLHVL
;
A
#
# COMPACT_ATOMS: atom_id res chain seq x y z
N ARG A 1 -0.41 -27.54 21.38
CA ARG A 1 -0.95 -26.16 21.20
C ARG A 1 -0.38 -25.65 19.89
N ALA A 2 -1.22 -25.18 18.96
CA ALA A 2 -0.72 -24.62 17.71
C ALA A 2 0.09 -23.34 17.98
N SER A 3 1.12 -23.08 17.18
CA SER A 3 1.98 -21.92 17.30
C SER A 3 1.26 -20.64 16.85
N PRO A 4 1.70 -19.44 17.28
CA PRO A 4 1.07 -18.17 16.89
C PRO A 4 0.93 -18.02 15.38
N GLU A 5 1.96 -18.42 14.64
CA GLU A 5 1.96 -18.50 13.18
C GLU A 5 0.77 -19.26 12.60
N MET A 6 0.45 -20.42 13.16
CA MET A 6 -0.64 -21.27 12.70
C MET A 6 -2.01 -20.68 13.02
N HIS A 7 -2.07 -19.69 13.92
CA HIS A 7 -3.25 -18.90 14.20
C HIS A 7 -3.32 -17.60 13.36
N GLY A 8 -2.44 -17.44 12.36
CA GLY A 8 -2.44 -16.27 11.48
C GLY A 8 -1.79 -15.03 12.09
N VAL A 9 -1.00 -15.18 13.16
CA VAL A 9 -0.21 -14.06 13.71
C VAL A 9 0.96 -13.75 12.76
N ASP A 10 1.08 -12.49 12.38
CA ASP A 10 2.25 -12.00 11.64
C ASP A 10 3.46 -11.91 12.56
N THR A 11 4.37 -12.88 12.46
CA THR A 11 5.59 -12.97 13.27
C THR A 11 6.69 -12.00 12.86
N SER A 12 6.54 -11.33 11.72
CA SER A 12 7.48 -10.29 11.30
C SER A 12 7.16 -8.91 11.88
N VAL A 13 6.07 -8.80 12.65
CA VAL A 13 5.67 -7.60 13.40
C VAL A 13 5.79 -7.91 14.89
N THR A 14 6.43 -7.02 15.64
CA THR A 14 6.58 -7.15 17.10
C THR A 14 5.89 -6.01 17.83
N LEU A 15 5.70 -6.15 19.14
CA LEU A 15 5.40 -4.99 19.99
C LEU A 15 6.58 -4.02 19.97
N ALA A 16 6.30 -2.72 19.91
CA ALA A 16 7.31 -1.69 20.09
C ALA A 16 7.68 -1.60 21.58
N GLY A 17 8.96 -1.31 21.89
CA GLY A 17 9.36 -1.07 23.28
C GLY A 17 8.79 0.26 23.80
N ASP A 18 8.57 0.40 25.11
CA ASP A 18 7.87 1.55 25.71
C ASP A 18 8.41 2.90 25.24
N LYS A 19 9.74 3.10 25.25
CA LYS A 19 10.37 4.34 24.79
C LYS A 19 10.15 4.63 23.31
N GLU A 20 10.21 3.59 22.47
CA GLU A 20 9.98 3.69 21.03
C GLU A 20 8.51 4.04 20.74
N ALA A 21 7.60 3.38 21.46
CA ALA A 21 6.17 3.60 21.38
C ALA A 21 5.79 5.02 21.83
N ASP A 22 6.31 5.49 22.97
CA ASP A 22 6.07 6.84 23.47
C ASP A 22 6.53 7.92 22.49
N LEU A 23 7.73 7.74 21.91
CA LEU A 23 8.24 8.64 20.88
C LEU A 23 7.34 8.64 19.64
N ALA A 24 6.97 7.47 19.12
CA ALA A 24 6.11 7.38 17.96
C ALA A 24 4.72 7.98 18.21
N ARG A 25 4.11 7.72 19.38
CA ARG A 25 2.80 8.27 19.75
C ARG A 25 2.82 9.80 19.80
N SER A 26 3.90 10.38 20.36
CA SER A 26 4.09 11.84 20.37
C SER A 26 4.20 12.42 18.96
N GLN A 27 4.97 11.79 18.06
CA GLN A 27 5.14 12.27 16.69
C GLN A 27 3.87 12.11 15.85
N LEU A 28 3.11 11.05 16.09
CA LEU A 28 1.84 10.76 15.40
C LEU A 28 0.65 11.52 15.99
N ASN A 29 0.83 12.19 17.14
CA ASN A 29 -0.22 12.86 17.89
C ASN A 29 -1.43 11.94 18.21
N ILE A 30 -1.13 10.75 18.74
CA ILE A 30 -2.13 9.74 19.11
C ILE A 30 -2.10 9.46 20.63
N PRO A 31 -3.17 8.89 21.22
CA PRO A 31 -3.26 8.66 22.66
C PRO A 31 -2.09 7.83 23.21
N SER A 32 -1.65 8.16 24.43
CA SER A 32 -0.57 7.43 25.13
C SER A 32 -0.90 5.95 25.40
N THR A 33 -2.19 5.59 25.42
CA THR A 33 -2.66 4.23 25.63
C THR A 33 -2.70 3.38 24.36
N THR A 34 -2.47 3.97 23.18
CA THR A 34 -2.50 3.23 21.92
C THR A 34 -1.36 2.22 21.88
N CYS A 35 -1.72 0.94 21.71
CA CYS A 35 -0.76 -0.13 21.47
C CYS A 35 0.00 0.14 20.17
N MET A 36 1.33 -0.02 20.21
CA MET A 36 2.21 0.26 19.08
C MET A 36 2.94 -1.00 18.66
N PHE A 37 2.99 -1.23 17.35
CA PHE A 37 3.76 -2.29 16.73
C PHE A 37 5.00 -1.74 16.05
N LYS A 38 5.96 -2.64 15.82
CA LYS A 38 7.24 -2.38 15.18
C LYS A 38 7.48 -3.38 14.06
N VAL A 39 8.03 -2.88 12.95
CA VAL A 39 8.42 -3.70 11.79
C VAL A 39 9.67 -3.13 11.13
N ASP A 40 10.54 -4.00 10.65
CA ASP A 40 11.67 -3.63 9.81
C ASP A 40 11.33 -3.82 8.33
N VAL A 41 11.55 -2.78 7.53
CA VAL A 41 11.27 -2.75 6.09
C VAL A 41 12.57 -2.42 5.35
N PRO A 42 13.14 -3.37 4.57
CA PRO A 42 14.33 -3.11 3.75
C PRO A 42 14.15 -1.91 2.81
N ASN A 43 15.12 -1.01 2.78
CA ASN A 43 15.11 0.15 1.90
C ASN A 43 15.48 -0.23 0.46
N VAL A 44 14.79 0.35 -0.52
CA VAL A 44 14.94 0.11 -1.97
C VAL A 44 16.31 0.54 -2.51
N LYS A 45 17.00 1.48 -1.84
CA LYS A 45 18.25 2.07 -2.37
C LYS A 45 19.56 1.49 -1.80
N GLY A 46 19.52 0.62 -0.77
CA GLY A 46 20.71 0.19 -0.01
C GLY A 46 21.35 1.37 0.74
N SER A 47 21.80 1.32 2.00
CA SER A 47 22.31 0.28 2.88
C SER A 47 21.65 0.38 4.27
N GLY A 48 20.33 0.25 4.34
CA GLY A 48 19.61 0.34 5.61
C GLY A 48 18.22 -0.24 5.54
N SER A 49 17.65 -0.54 6.70
CA SER A 49 16.22 -0.81 6.89
C SER A 49 15.55 0.43 7.46
N LEU A 50 14.27 0.61 7.15
CA LEU A 50 13.40 1.44 7.97
C LEU A 50 12.97 0.61 9.16
N THR A 51 13.00 1.20 10.35
CA THR A 51 12.39 0.59 11.54
C THR A 51 11.16 1.42 11.88
N LEU A 52 10.01 0.92 11.45
CA LEU A 52 8.74 1.64 11.53
C LEU A 52 8.00 1.25 12.80
N VAL A 53 7.56 2.25 13.56
CA VAL A 53 6.64 2.10 14.69
C VAL A 53 5.30 2.70 14.32
N PHE A 54 4.23 1.92 14.45
CA PHE A 54 2.90 2.28 13.97
C PHE A 54 1.81 1.78 14.93
N PRO A 55 0.63 2.40 14.96
CA PRO A 55 -0.42 1.99 15.88
C PRO A 55 -0.95 0.60 15.52
N GLN A 56 -1.38 -0.14 16.54
CA GLN A 56 -2.11 -1.39 16.35
C GLN A 56 -3.29 -1.13 15.39
N PRO A 57 -3.46 -1.95 14.34
CA PRO A 57 -4.54 -1.77 13.39
C PRO A 57 -5.90 -1.91 14.09
N VAL A 58 -6.78 -0.94 13.87
CA VAL A 58 -8.19 -1.08 14.24
C VAL A 58 -8.85 -1.88 13.12
N MET A 59 -9.17 -3.15 13.38
CA MET A 59 -9.85 -4.00 12.39
C MET A 59 -11.22 -3.38 12.05
N LYS A 60 -11.46 -3.10 10.77
CA LYS A 60 -12.75 -2.58 10.27
C LYS A 60 -13.43 -3.48 9.23
N SER A 61 -12.82 -4.58 8.81
CA SER A 61 -13.44 -5.46 7.81
C SER A 61 -14.36 -6.49 8.48
N HIS A 62 -15.60 -6.53 8.00
CA HIS A 62 -16.58 -7.57 8.33
C HIS A 62 -16.65 -8.70 7.30
N SER A 63 -15.88 -8.59 6.19
CA SER A 63 -15.88 -9.59 5.13
C SER A 63 -14.70 -10.56 5.28
N PRO A 64 -14.93 -11.88 5.29
CA PRO A 64 -13.87 -12.88 5.24
C PRO A 64 -13.26 -13.04 3.84
N VAL A 65 -13.81 -12.36 2.82
CA VAL A 65 -13.39 -12.43 1.42
C VAL A 65 -13.05 -11.03 0.87
N GLY A 66 -11.98 -10.94 0.08
CA GLY A 66 -11.53 -9.69 -0.57
C GLY A 66 -10.02 -9.46 -0.44
N ARG A 67 -9.50 -8.45 -1.14
CA ARG A 67 -8.13 -7.94 -0.93
C ARG A 67 -8.10 -7.24 0.42
N TRP A 68 -7.17 -7.65 1.28
CA TRP A 68 -6.92 -6.95 2.53
C TRP A 68 -5.77 -5.98 2.33
N THR A 69 -6.07 -4.69 2.51
CA THR A 69 -5.09 -3.61 2.51
C THR A 69 -5.20 -2.87 3.83
N ARG A 70 -4.06 -2.55 4.42
CA ARG A 70 -3.94 -1.72 5.61
C ARG A 70 -2.97 -0.60 5.32
N ALA A 71 -3.41 0.64 5.45
CA ALA A 71 -2.53 1.80 5.46
C ALA A 71 -2.64 2.53 6.80
N CYS A 72 -1.52 2.92 7.37
CA CYS A 72 -1.49 3.75 8.57
C CYS A 72 -0.26 4.66 8.61
N PRO A 73 -0.37 5.84 9.25
CA PRO A 73 0.79 6.63 9.61
C PRO A 73 1.74 5.84 10.52
N ALA A 74 3.04 5.92 10.23
CA ALA A 74 4.11 5.29 10.97
C ALA A 74 5.25 6.28 11.21
N PHE A 75 6.01 6.06 12.28
CA PHE A 75 7.22 6.81 12.59
C PHE A 75 8.46 5.94 12.36
N ASP A 76 9.37 6.42 11.53
CA ASP A 76 10.66 5.78 11.32
C ASP A 76 11.67 6.17 12.41
N LEU A 77 12.08 5.19 13.21
CA LEU A 77 13.03 5.39 14.30
C LEU A 77 14.44 5.74 13.81
N VAL A 78 14.81 5.35 12.59
CA VAL A 78 16.15 5.56 12.04
C VAL A 78 16.28 6.99 11.50
N ASN A 79 15.41 7.36 10.56
CA ASN A 79 15.49 8.68 9.91
C ASN A 79 14.67 9.78 10.61
N LYS A 80 13.95 9.45 11.69
CA LYS A 80 13.10 10.35 12.48
C LYS A 80 12.05 11.08 11.63
N LYS A 81 11.36 10.33 10.78
CA LYS A 81 10.35 10.87 9.85
C LYS A 81 9.02 10.16 9.97
N LEU A 82 7.94 10.91 9.77
CA LEU A 82 6.61 10.37 9.57
C LEU A 82 6.47 9.84 8.14
N MET A 83 5.83 8.68 8.02
CA MET A 83 5.68 7.95 6.77
C MET A 83 4.29 7.33 6.72
N MET A 84 3.75 7.11 5.53
CA MET A 84 2.60 6.24 5.36
C MET A 84 3.09 4.82 5.15
N PHE A 85 2.75 3.92 6.06
CA PHE A 85 3.05 2.50 5.97
C PHE A 85 1.83 1.75 5.45
N LYS A 86 2.02 0.92 4.43
CA LYS A 86 0.98 0.14 3.78
C LYS A 86 1.37 -1.32 3.71
N ASP A 87 0.47 -2.17 4.18
CA ASP A 87 0.44 -3.61 3.95
C ASP A 87 -0.66 -3.91 2.93
N SER A 88 -0.36 -4.76 1.96
CA SER A 88 -1.35 -5.23 0.99
C SER A 88 -1.07 -6.68 0.60
N TRP A 89 -2.13 -7.47 0.40
CA TRP A 89 -1.97 -8.80 -0.16
C TRP A 89 -1.90 -8.71 -1.68
N TRP A 90 -0.72 -8.98 -2.21
CA TRP A 90 -0.41 -8.85 -3.62
C TRP A 90 -0.39 -10.19 -4.34
N VAL A 91 -0.67 -10.16 -5.64
CA VAL A 91 -0.53 -11.30 -6.55
C VAL A 91 0.43 -10.93 -7.66
N SER A 92 1.47 -11.73 -7.86
CA SER A 92 2.34 -11.57 -9.02
C SER A 92 1.59 -11.96 -10.29
N LEU A 93 1.19 -10.95 -11.09
CA LEU A 93 0.56 -11.11 -12.39
C LEU A 93 1.51 -10.56 -13.47
N PRO A 94 1.67 -11.21 -14.63
CA PRO A 94 2.61 -10.78 -15.68
C PRO A 94 2.41 -9.33 -16.15
N ASP A 95 1.17 -8.84 -16.15
CA ASP A 95 0.80 -7.52 -16.69
C ASP A 95 0.58 -6.45 -15.61
N VAL A 96 0.87 -6.76 -14.34
CA VAL A 96 0.65 -5.84 -13.23
C VAL A 96 1.95 -5.63 -12.48
N LEU A 97 2.45 -4.39 -12.52
CA LEU A 97 3.63 -3.99 -11.76
C LEU A 97 3.28 -3.96 -10.27
N LEU A 98 4.24 -4.37 -9.45
CA LEU A 98 4.19 -4.15 -8.01
C LEU A 98 4.06 -2.63 -7.74
N GLU A 99 3.21 -2.23 -6.80
CA GLU A 99 2.95 -0.80 -6.52
C GLU A 99 4.25 -0.02 -6.28
N GLY A 100 5.21 -0.59 -5.54
CA GLY A 100 6.52 0.01 -5.34
C GLY A 100 7.35 0.21 -6.62
N GLU A 101 7.32 -0.75 -7.55
CA GLU A 101 7.95 -0.61 -8.87
C GLU A 101 7.22 0.44 -9.72
N THR A 102 5.89 0.55 -9.61
CA THR A 102 5.12 1.62 -10.24
C THR A 102 5.58 2.99 -9.75
N TYR A 103 5.67 3.21 -8.44
CA TYR A 103 6.20 4.48 -7.91
C TYR A 103 7.61 4.77 -8.42
N LYS A 104 8.49 3.77 -8.44
CA LYS A 104 9.86 3.93 -8.93
C LYS A 104 9.90 4.33 -10.40
N LEU A 105 9.05 3.73 -11.24
CA LEU A 105 8.90 4.07 -12.65
C LEU A 105 8.38 5.49 -12.85
N LEU A 106 7.32 5.86 -12.12
CA LEU A 106 6.75 7.21 -12.21
C LEU A 106 7.77 8.26 -11.78
N MET A 107 8.51 8.00 -10.71
CA MET A 107 9.59 8.88 -10.25
C MET A 107 10.73 8.99 -11.26
N SER A 108 11.12 7.91 -11.96
CA SER A 108 12.18 7.98 -12.96
C SER A 108 11.79 8.81 -14.19
N HIS A 109 10.48 8.99 -14.42
CA HIS A 109 9.93 9.85 -15.47
C HIS A 109 9.54 11.25 -14.97
N ASN A 110 9.92 11.60 -13.73
CA ASN A 110 9.62 12.90 -13.10
C ASN A 110 8.12 13.23 -13.02
N VAL A 111 7.26 12.20 -12.89
CA VAL A 111 5.83 12.39 -12.64
C VAL A 111 5.66 13.15 -11.32
N SER A 112 4.87 14.21 -11.36
CA SER A 112 4.67 15.08 -10.21
C SER A 112 3.47 14.64 -9.37
N HIS A 113 3.31 15.23 -8.18
CA HIS A 113 2.13 15.01 -7.32
C HIS A 113 1.82 13.55 -6.97
N ILE A 114 2.85 12.72 -6.89
CA ILE A 114 2.85 11.39 -6.30
C ILE A 114 3.75 11.37 -5.06
N PRO A 115 3.44 10.58 -4.02
CA PRO A 115 4.39 10.32 -2.96
C PRO A 115 5.66 9.65 -3.48
N LYS A 116 6.78 9.93 -2.81
CA LYS A 116 8.01 9.18 -3.00
C LYS A 116 7.93 7.87 -2.22
N CYS A 117 8.07 6.76 -2.92
CA CYS A 117 8.25 5.46 -2.30
C CYS A 117 9.68 5.35 -1.75
N ILE A 118 9.80 5.12 -0.44
CA ILE A 118 11.09 5.06 0.26
C ILE A 118 11.54 3.61 0.42
N ALA A 119 10.60 2.71 0.72
CA ALA A 119 10.86 1.30 0.86
C ALA A 119 9.65 0.52 0.34
N TYR A 120 9.92 -0.60 -0.33
CA TYR A 120 8.92 -1.61 -0.63
C TYR A 120 9.59 -2.97 -0.75
N HIS A 121 8.91 -4.02 -0.32
CA HIS A 121 9.34 -5.39 -0.53
C HIS A 121 8.17 -6.36 -0.36
N ASP A 122 8.29 -7.51 -1.03
CA ASP A 122 7.49 -8.67 -0.67
C ASP A 122 8.08 -9.29 0.60
N VAL A 123 7.22 -9.72 1.53
CA VAL A 123 7.68 -10.46 2.70
C VAL A 123 8.21 -11.83 2.24
N PRO A 124 9.43 -12.23 2.64
CA PRO A 124 10.03 -13.45 2.13
C PRO A 124 9.15 -14.69 2.33
N PRO A 125 9.14 -15.64 1.36
CA PRO A 125 8.37 -16.88 1.48
C PRO A 125 8.77 -17.78 2.66
N SER A 126 9.94 -17.55 3.26
CA SER A 126 10.37 -18.21 4.49
C SER A 126 9.44 -17.94 5.67
N ILE A 127 8.67 -16.85 5.63
CA ILE A 127 7.61 -16.55 6.60
C ILE A 127 6.30 -17.09 6.05
N ALA A 128 6.05 -18.38 6.26
CA ALA A 128 4.96 -19.12 5.61
C ALA A 128 3.54 -18.54 5.84
N GLN A 129 3.33 -17.73 6.89
CA GLN A 129 2.04 -17.07 7.14
C GLN A 129 1.78 -15.89 6.19
N GLN A 130 2.82 -15.36 5.56
CA GLN A 130 2.77 -14.18 4.69
C GLN A 130 2.59 -14.53 3.22
N SER A 131 2.10 -15.75 2.97
CA SER A 131 1.61 -16.16 1.67
C SER A 131 0.38 -17.05 1.83
N THR A 132 -0.56 -16.98 0.88
CA THR A 132 -1.79 -17.78 0.96
C THR A 132 -1.46 -19.26 0.93
N GLN A 133 -1.91 -19.98 1.96
CA GLN A 133 -1.68 -21.42 2.05
C GLN A 133 -2.56 -22.22 1.08
N THR A 134 -3.69 -21.65 0.66
CA THR A 134 -4.64 -22.26 -0.28
C THR A 134 -3.97 -22.69 -1.58
N ALA A 135 -3.00 -21.91 -2.09
CA ALA A 135 -2.26 -22.23 -3.30
C ALA A 135 -1.48 -23.57 -3.20
N LYS A 136 -1.09 -24.00 -1.99
CA LYS A 136 -0.41 -25.29 -1.77
C LYS A 136 -1.29 -26.50 -2.06
N PHE A 137 -2.62 -26.31 -2.06
CA PHE A 137 -3.60 -27.35 -2.29
C PHE A 137 -4.16 -27.34 -3.71
N GLY A 138 -3.58 -26.55 -4.63
CA GLY A 138 -4.04 -26.49 -6.02
C GLY A 138 -3.96 -27.82 -6.78
N SER A 139 -3.13 -28.76 -6.30
CA SER A 139 -3.01 -30.12 -6.84
C SER A 139 -3.70 -31.19 -6.01
N ALA A 140 -4.48 -30.82 -4.99
CA ALA A 140 -5.22 -31.79 -4.18
C ALA A 140 -6.34 -32.44 -5.02
N GLU A 141 -6.68 -33.71 -4.74
CA GLU A 141 -7.70 -34.44 -5.51
C GLU A 141 -9.08 -33.78 -5.51
N TRP A 142 -9.40 -33.05 -4.44
CA TRP A 142 -10.65 -32.29 -4.30
C TRP A 142 -10.59 -30.88 -4.92
N ALA A 143 -9.41 -30.41 -5.33
CA ALA A 143 -9.25 -29.09 -5.92
C ALA A 143 -9.74 -29.07 -7.37
N LEU A 144 -10.37 -27.96 -7.78
CA LEU A 144 -10.89 -27.82 -9.13
C LEU A 144 -9.73 -27.70 -10.13
N PRO A 145 -9.54 -28.64 -11.09
CA PRO A 145 -8.34 -28.69 -11.93
C PRO A 145 -8.14 -27.49 -12.86
N HIS A 146 -9.22 -26.77 -13.17
CA HIS A 146 -9.24 -25.69 -14.18
C HIS A 146 -9.25 -24.29 -13.58
N LEU A 147 -9.19 -24.16 -12.24
CA LEU A 147 -9.14 -22.87 -11.58
C LEU A 147 -7.77 -22.72 -10.88
N PRO A 148 -6.78 -22.06 -11.52
CA PRO A 148 -5.48 -21.88 -10.92
C PRO A 148 -5.64 -21.04 -9.64
N LEU A 149 -5.26 -21.61 -8.50
CA LEU A 149 -5.23 -20.90 -7.23
C LEU A 149 -4.01 -19.98 -7.19
N THR A 150 -4.24 -18.68 -7.24
CA THR A 150 -3.14 -17.73 -7.27
C THR A 150 -2.56 -17.49 -5.88
N LEU A 151 -1.24 -17.67 -5.77
CA LEU A 151 -0.49 -17.33 -4.56
C LEU A 151 -0.57 -15.81 -4.34
N HIS A 152 -1.03 -15.41 -3.17
CA HIS A 152 -0.92 -14.03 -2.71
C HIS A 152 0.20 -13.95 -1.68
N THR A 153 1.01 -12.90 -1.72
CA THR A 153 2.09 -12.63 -0.78
C THR A 153 1.88 -11.27 -0.14
N LEU A 154 2.18 -11.14 1.16
CA LEU A 154 2.12 -9.84 1.82
C LEU A 154 3.20 -8.93 1.24
N HIS A 155 2.76 -7.78 0.72
CA HIS A 155 3.61 -6.71 0.23
C HIS A 155 3.59 -5.54 1.19
N ARG A 156 4.77 -4.99 1.49
CA ARG A 156 4.96 -3.83 2.36
C ARG A 156 5.50 -2.67 1.58
N LEU A 157 4.97 -1.49 1.86
CA LEU A 157 5.34 -0.25 1.19
C LEU A 157 5.32 0.93 2.17
N ALA A 158 6.32 1.81 2.06
CA ALA A 158 6.46 3.01 2.87
C ALA A 158 6.60 4.25 1.97
N LEU A 159 5.66 5.18 2.10
CA LEU A 159 5.62 6.45 1.39
C LEU A 159 6.03 7.60 2.31
N ASN A 160 6.66 8.63 1.74
CA ASN A 160 7.16 9.78 2.50
C ASN A 160 6.09 10.82 2.90
N ILE A 161 4.83 10.61 2.51
CA ILE A 161 3.74 11.57 2.74
C ILE A 161 2.70 10.92 3.65
N VAL A 162 2.38 11.62 4.74
CA VAL A 162 1.16 11.40 5.55
C VAL A 162 0.24 12.57 5.25
N GLY A 163 -0.71 12.38 4.34
CA GLY A 163 -1.68 13.39 3.92
C GLY A 163 -2.99 13.28 4.70
N LYS A 164 -3.80 14.33 4.62
CA LYS A 164 -5.21 14.31 5.06
C LYS A 164 -6.07 13.74 3.94
N ASN A 165 -7.20 13.10 4.26
CA ASN A 165 -8.14 12.68 3.22
C ASN A 165 -8.64 13.90 2.44
N LEU A 166 -8.98 13.71 1.17
CA LEU A 166 -9.54 14.80 0.36
C LEU A 166 -10.78 15.44 1.01
N THR A 167 -11.56 14.68 1.78
CA THR A 167 -12.75 15.14 2.52
C THR A 167 -12.45 16.07 3.70
N GLU A 168 -11.20 16.14 4.16
CA GLU A 168 -10.75 17.01 5.25
C GLU A 168 -10.29 18.39 4.74
N PHE A 169 -10.77 18.80 3.57
CA PHE A 169 -10.43 20.08 2.97
C PHE A 169 -10.91 21.25 3.84
N GLU A 170 -10.12 22.32 3.86
CA GLU A 170 -10.37 23.53 4.66
C GLU A 170 -11.17 24.58 3.87
N SER A 171 -11.30 24.43 2.55
CA SER A 171 -12.14 25.28 1.70
C SER A 171 -12.46 24.63 0.36
N SER A 172 -13.55 25.05 -0.29
CA SER A 172 -13.89 24.62 -1.65
C SER A 172 -12.76 24.90 -2.65
N ARG A 173 -12.00 25.98 -2.45
CA ARG A 173 -10.81 26.28 -3.25
C ARG A 173 -9.74 25.20 -3.08
N GLN A 174 -9.47 24.75 -1.86
CA GLN A 174 -8.49 23.67 -1.61
C GLN A 174 -8.96 22.35 -2.21
N LEU A 175 -10.25 22.02 -2.10
CA LEU A 175 -10.84 20.84 -2.74
C LEU A 175 -10.61 20.86 -4.25
N VAL A 176 -11.05 21.92 -4.93
CA VAL A 176 -10.90 22.06 -6.39
C VAL A 176 -9.43 22.03 -6.80
N SER A 177 -8.55 22.72 -6.08
CA SER A 177 -7.11 22.74 -6.38
C SER A 177 -6.48 21.36 -6.19
N SER A 178 -6.87 20.62 -5.14
CA SER A 178 -6.30 19.28 -4.86
C SER A 178 -6.76 18.24 -5.88
N VAL A 179 -8.02 18.31 -6.32
CA VAL A 179 -8.54 17.45 -7.41
C VAL A 179 -7.82 17.77 -8.71
N HIS A 180 -7.62 19.06 -9.00
CA HIS A 180 -6.91 19.51 -10.19
C HIS A 180 -5.44 19.03 -10.20
N ASP A 181 -4.73 19.17 -9.09
CA ASP A 181 -3.37 18.66 -8.89
C ASP A 181 -3.28 17.14 -9.16
N ALA A 182 -4.24 16.36 -8.65
CA ALA A 182 -4.25 14.91 -8.80
C ALA A 182 -4.62 14.45 -10.23
N LEU A 183 -5.56 15.13 -10.89
CA LEU A 183 -6.13 14.67 -12.16
C LEU A 183 -5.52 15.32 -13.40
N ILE A 184 -5.48 16.65 -13.42
CA ILE A 184 -5.33 17.43 -14.66
C ILE A 184 -3.88 17.84 -14.84
N ASP A 185 -3.29 18.44 -13.80
CA ASP A 185 -2.07 19.20 -14.00
C ASP A 185 -0.80 18.42 -13.68
N MET A 186 -0.83 17.39 -12.82
CA MET A 186 0.43 16.93 -12.23
C MET A 186 0.57 15.42 -11.96
N SER A 187 -0.49 14.65 -11.66
CA SER A 187 -0.31 13.22 -11.34
C SER A 187 -0.74 12.24 -12.43
N HIS A 188 -2.05 12.14 -12.72
CA HIS A 188 -2.55 11.12 -13.65
C HIS A 188 -2.14 11.39 -15.10
N LYS A 189 -2.25 12.65 -15.55
CA LYS A 189 -1.85 13.06 -16.90
C LYS A 189 -0.36 12.79 -17.14
N ASP A 190 0.51 13.26 -16.24
CA ASP A 190 1.96 13.04 -16.32
C ASP A 190 2.30 11.55 -16.31
N ALA A 191 1.66 10.75 -15.45
CA ALA A 191 1.84 9.30 -15.42
C ALA A 191 1.53 8.65 -16.78
N PHE A 192 0.45 9.08 -17.44
CA PHE A 192 0.08 8.56 -18.75
C PHE A 192 1.00 9.08 -19.87
N GLU A 193 1.27 10.37 -19.91
CA GLU A 193 2.02 11.00 -21.00
C GLU A 193 3.51 10.65 -20.93
N LEU A 194 4.11 10.73 -19.74
CA LEU A 194 5.56 10.54 -19.52
C LEU A 194 5.94 9.08 -19.28
N ALA A 195 5.16 8.35 -18.49
CA ALA A 195 5.51 6.98 -18.06
C ALA A 195 4.66 5.88 -18.69
N LYS A 196 3.62 6.22 -19.48
CA LYS A 196 2.66 5.27 -20.07
C LYS A 196 1.99 4.39 -19.01
N VAL A 197 1.65 4.98 -17.86
CA VAL A 197 0.95 4.30 -16.76
C VAL A 197 -0.46 4.83 -16.61
N LEU A 198 -1.44 3.94 -16.51
CA LEU A 198 -2.81 4.26 -16.10
C LEU A 198 -3.05 3.82 -14.66
N HIS A 199 -3.61 4.68 -13.82
CA HIS A 199 -3.87 4.38 -12.40
C HIS A 199 -5.02 3.37 -12.21
N ARG A 200 -6.10 3.52 -12.99
CA ARG A 200 -7.33 2.68 -12.98
C ARG A 200 -8.19 2.71 -11.72
N ASP A 201 -7.85 3.48 -10.69
CA ASP A 201 -8.67 3.64 -9.47
C ASP A 201 -8.66 5.08 -8.97
N LEU A 202 -9.26 5.96 -9.78
CA LEU A 202 -9.41 7.37 -9.45
C LEU A 202 -10.64 7.57 -8.58
N SER A 203 -10.42 7.65 -7.27
CA SER A 203 -11.48 7.86 -6.28
C SER A 203 -11.07 8.93 -5.26
N VAL A 204 -12.06 9.46 -4.53
CA VAL A 204 -11.84 10.42 -3.42
C VAL A 204 -10.94 9.81 -2.35
N GLY A 205 -11.01 8.49 -2.13
CA GLY A 205 -10.21 7.76 -1.14
C GLY A 205 -8.73 7.65 -1.53
N ASN A 206 -8.42 7.75 -2.82
CA ASN A 206 -7.06 7.65 -3.35
C ASN A 206 -6.42 9.03 -3.60
N MET A 207 -7.07 10.11 -3.15
CA MET A 207 -6.54 11.47 -3.21
C MET A 207 -6.30 11.99 -1.80
N VAL A 208 -5.09 12.49 -1.55
CA VAL A 208 -4.72 13.07 -0.25
C VAL A 208 -4.24 14.50 -0.40
N ILE A 209 -4.56 15.33 0.60
CA ILE A 209 -4.06 16.70 0.70
C ILE A 209 -2.81 16.70 1.57
N TYR A 210 -1.70 17.16 1.01
CA TYR A 210 -0.44 17.32 1.74
C TYR A 210 0.15 18.70 1.46
N LYS A 211 0.37 19.47 2.53
CA LYS A 211 0.87 20.87 2.46
C LYS A 211 0.08 21.74 1.48
N GLY A 212 -1.24 21.57 1.47
CA GLY A 212 -2.18 22.33 0.64
C GLY A 212 -2.24 21.94 -0.84
N LYS A 213 -1.57 20.85 -1.23
CA LYS A 213 -1.56 20.30 -2.59
C LYS A 213 -2.19 18.91 -2.62
N GLY A 214 -2.80 18.55 -3.75
CA GLY A 214 -3.35 17.22 -3.97
C GLY A 214 -2.28 16.23 -4.42
N TYR A 215 -2.33 15.00 -3.90
CA TYR A 215 -1.47 13.89 -4.31
C TYR A 215 -2.31 12.65 -4.59
N LEU A 216 -1.93 11.90 -5.62
CA LEU A 216 -2.56 10.63 -5.96
C LEU A 216 -1.77 9.46 -5.33
N ILE A 217 -2.48 8.60 -4.61
CA ILE A 217 -1.95 7.43 -3.92
C ILE A 217 -2.64 6.15 -4.43
N ASP A 218 -2.18 4.99 -3.96
CA ASP A 218 -2.78 3.69 -4.26
C ASP A 218 -2.63 3.24 -5.73
N TRP A 219 -1.38 3.11 -6.17
CA TRP A 219 -1.04 2.72 -7.55
C TRP A 219 -1.00 1.19 -7.73
N ASP A 220 -1.66 0.42 -6.86
CA ASP A 220 -1.62 -1.05 -6.88
C ASP A 220 -2.41 -1.64 -8.05
N LEU A 221 -3.43 -0.93 -8.54
CA LEU A 221 -4.16 -1.26 -9.75
C LEU A 221 -3.54 -0.61 -10.99
N ALA A 222 -2.36 -0.01 -10.93
CA ALA A 222 -1.76 0.63 -12.09
C ALA A 222 -1.44 -0.37 -13.21
N LYS A 223 -1.48 0.08 -14.47
CA LYS A 223 -1.14 -0.73 -15.64
C LYS A 223 -0.32 0.05 -16.65
N LEU A 224 0.69 -0.63 -17.22
CA LEU A 224 1.44 -0.13 -18.37
C LEU A 224 0.58 -0.16 -19.64
N VAL A 225 0.62 0.95 -20.38
CA VAL A 225 -0.08 1.09 -21.65
C VAL A 225 0.87 0.66 -22.77
N ASN A 226 0.63 -0.53 -23.31
CA ASN A 226 1.28 -0.96 -24.54
C ASN A 226 0.64 -0.21 -25.71
N LEU A 227 1.41 0.64 -26.40
CA LEU A 227 0.94 1.41 -27.57
C LEU A 227 0.67 0.54 -28.81
N HIS A 228 0.93 -0.77 -28.76
CA HIS A 228 0.73 -1.72 -29.85
C HIS A 228 -0.13 -2.91 -29.37
N GLY A 229 -1.44 -2.87 -29.61
CA GLY A 229 -2.34 -4.04 -29.47
C GLY A 229 -3.58 -3.81 -28.60
N PRO A 230 -4.68 -4.55 -28.85
CA PRO A 230 -6.03 -4.18 -28.44
C PRO A 230 -6.18 -4.12 -26.92
N GLN A 231 -6.93 -3.12 -26.44
CA GLN A 231 -7.38 -3.00 -25.07
C GLN A 231 -8.18 -4.27 -24.71
N GLN A 232 -7.55 -5.25 -24.05
CA GLN A 232 -8.23 -6.49 -23.69
C GLN A 232 -8.83 -6.44 -22.28
N MET A 233 -10.10 -6.87 -22.27
CA MET A 233 -11.01 -7.07 -21.16
C MET A 233 -10.48 -8.12 -20.18
N THR A 234 -9.80 -7.69 -19.13
CA THR A 234 -9.82 -8.47 -17.88
C THR A 234 -10.94 -7.89 -17.03
N HIS A 235 -12.10 -8.55 -17.07
CA HIS A 235 -13.16 -8.33 -16.09
C HIS A 235 -12.61 -8.74 -14.72
N MET A 236 -12.00 -7.79 -14.03
CA MET A 236 -11.84 -7.88 -12.59
C MET A 236 -13.24 -7.62 -12.03
N VAL A 237 -13.87 -8.66 -11.48
CA VAL A 237 -15.14 -8.50 -10.77
C VAL A 237 -14.83 -7.74 -9.48
N CYS A 238 -14.84 -6.42 -9.60
CA CYS A 238 -14.80 -5.47 -8.51
C CYS A 238 -16.20 -5.42 -7.91
N LEU A 239 -16.46 -6.22 -6.88
CA LEU A 239 -17.56 -5.94 -5.95
C LEU A 239 -17.12 -4.77 -5.05
N LEU A 240 -17.18 -3.56 -5.61
CA LEU A 240 -17.20 -2.33 -4.82
C LEU A 240 -18.55 -2.27 -4.11
N HIS A 241 -18.56 -2.48 -2.79
CA HIS A 241 -19.64 -1.95 -1.97
C HIS A 241 -19.20 -0.58 -1.45
N VAL A 242 -19.86 0.43 -1.99
CA VAL A 242 -19.96 1.78 -1.42
C VAL A 242 -20.69 1.67 -0.09
N LEU A 243 -20.04 2.06 1.01
CA LEU A 243 -20.67 2.62 2.21
C LEU A 243 -19.73 3.67 2.81
#